data_AF-A0A2V7QMY0-F1
#
_entry.id   AF-A0A2V7QMY0-F1
#
_cell.length_a   1.000
_cell.length_b   1.000
_cell.length_c   1.000
_cell.angle_alpha   90.00
_cell.angle_beta   90.00
_cell.angle_gamma   90.00
#
_symmetry.space_group_name_H-M   'P 1'
#
loop_
_entity.id
_entity.type
_entity.pdbx_description
1 polymer ?
#
loop_
_entity_poly.entity_id
_entity_poly.type
_entity_poly.pdbx_seq_one_letter_code
_entity_poly.pdbx_strand_id
1 'polypeptide(L)'
;MGARRGDRTALERRLRGIVQRVTRRSLTRLLAAYRRQGRTVRGLALVVGSVIDPAAIGNDHIRAHALEGQLFRTALERAAGTARLACATHVERGLYEAAAARLKRPPAELKRIVTELGQALAGPWRADEKTATLAAWMALARAH
;
A
#
# COMPACT_ATOMS: atom_id res chain seq x y z
N MET A 1 -27.72 -21.90 -15.50
CA MET A 1 -27.73 -22.36 -14.09
C MET A 1 -26.88 -21.43 -13.25
N GLY A 2 -27.49 -20.54 -12.46
CA GLY A 2 -26.75 -19.65 -11.56
C GLY A 2 -26.36 -20.39 -10.27
N ALA A 3 -25.10 -20.25 -9.83
CA ALA A 3 -24.65 -20.78 -8.54
C ALA A 3 -25.56 -20.27 -7.41
N ARG A 4 -25.94 -21.15 -6.46
CA ARG A 4 -26.81 -20.77 -5.34
C ARG A 4 -26.12 -19.68 -4.52
N ARG A 5 -26.89 -18.80 -3.88
CA ARG A 5 -26.37 -17.66 -3.09
C ARG A 5 -25.33 -18.12 -2.04
N GLY A 6 -25.57 -19.27 -1.40
CA GLY A 6 -24.64 -19.88 -0.43
C GLY A 6 -23.29 -20.28 -1.03
N ASP A 7 -23.29 -20.83 -2.25
CA ASP A 7 -22.06 -21.24 -2.97
C ASP A 7 -21.21 -20.02 -3.33
N ARG A 8 -21.86 -18.92 -3.74
CA ARG A 8 -21.19 -17.65 -4.05
C ARG A 8 -20.51 -17.05 -2.81
N THR A 9 -21.20 -17.01 -1.68
CA THR A 9 -20.61 -16.50 -0.43
C THR A 9 -19.47 -17.39 0.09
N ALA A 10 -19.61 -18.72 -0.03
CA ALA A 10 -18.55 -19.65 0.36
C ALA A 10 -17.29 -19.49 -0.51
N LEU A 11 -17.47 -19.36 -1.83
CA LEU A 11 -16.38 -19.10 -2.76
C LEU A 11 -15.69 -17.76 -2.48
N GLU A 12 -16.46 -16.70 -2.27
CA GLU A 12 -15.92 -15.38 -1.95
C GLU A 12 -15.06 -15.43 -0.67
N ARG A 13 -15.57 -16.04 0.41
CA ARG A 13 -14.80 -16.22 1.66
C ARG A 13 -13.49 -16.98 1.41
N ARG A 14 -13.55 -18.07 0.63
CA ARG A 14 -12.37 -18.88 0.29
C ARG A 14 -11.33 -18.04 -0.47
N LEU A 15 -11.73 -17.31 -1.49
CA LEU A 15 -10.83 -16.48 -2.31
C LEU A 15 -10.20 -15.35 -1.49
N ARG A 16 -11.01 -14.64 -0.67
CA ARG A 16 -10.49 -13.63 0.27
C ARG A 16 -9.49 -14.23 1.25
N GLY A 17 -9.75 -15.43 1.76
CA GLY A 17 -8.83 -16.16 2.64
C GLY A 17 -7.50 -16.54 1.97
N ILE A 18 -7.52 -16.87 0.68
CA ILE A 18 -6.30 -17.12 -0.11
C ILE A 18 -5.47 -15.84 -0.22
N VAL A 19 -6.08 -14.72 -0.62
CA VAL A 19 -5.38 -13.44 -0.74
C VAL A 19 -4.73 -13.05 0.59
N GLN A 20 -5.48 -13.08 1.69
CA GLN A 20 -4.95 -12.77 3.03
C GLN A 20 -3.76 -13.67 3.42
N ARG A 21 -3.85 -14.97 3.14
CA ARG A 21 -2.78 -15.93 3.45
C ARG A 21 -1.52 -15.65 2.64
N VAL A 22 -1.67 -15.40 1.34
CA VAL A 22 -0.56 -15.08 0.43
C VAL A 22 0.08 -13.76 0.86
N THR A 23 -0.71 -12.71 1.07
CA THR A 23 -0.22 -11.40 1.52
C THR A 23 0.55 -11.51 2.83
N ARG A 24 0.00 -12.21 3.84
CA ARG A 24 0.69 -12.42 5.12
C ARG A 24 2.02 -13.16 4.94
N ARG A 25 2.05 -14.21 4.12
CA ARG A 25 3.28 -14.98 3.83
C ARG A 25 4.33 -14.11 3.15
N SER A 26 3.94 -13.35 2.14
CA SER A 26 4.84 -12.46 1.39
C SER A 26 5.41 -11.35 2.27
N LEU A 27 4.56 -10.67 3.05
CA LEU A 27 5.02 -9.63 3.98
C LEU A 27 5.96 -10.22 5.04
N THR A 28 5.59 -11.35 5.65
CA THR A 28 6.45 -12.01 6.66
C THR A 28 7.83 -12.34 6.10
N ARG A 29 7.89 -12.85 4.87
CA ARG A 29 9.16 -13.16 4.18
C ARG A 29 9.99 -11.90 3.92
N LEU A 30 9.36 -10.82 3.46
CA LEU A 30 10.03 -9.55 3.22
C LEU A 30 10.60 -8.96 4.52
N LEU A 31 9.81 -8.94 5.59
CA LEU A 31 10.27 -8.47 6.91
C LEU A 31 11.41 -9.32 7.45
N ALA A 32 11.34 -10.65 7.30
CA ALA A 32 12.44 -11.54 7.69
C ALA A 32 13.71 -11.29 6.88
N ALA A 33 13.59 -10.98 5.58
CA ALA A 33 14.74 -10.63 4.73
C ALA A 33 15.43 -9.35 5.23
N TYR A 34 14.68 -8.30 5.56
CA TYR A 34 15.25 -7.08 6.14
C TYR A 34 15.93 -7.34 7.49
N ARG A 35 15.31 -8.15 8.37
CA ARG A 35 15.93 -8.51 9.66
C ARG A 35 17.27 -9.24 9.48
N ARG A 36 17.37 -10.17 8.53
CA ARG A 36 18.63 -10.86 8.21
C ARG A 36 19.73 -9.91 7.71
N GLN A 37 19.35 -8.79 7.13
CA GLN A 37 20.27 -7.73 6.72
C GLN A 37 20.60 -6.74 7.84
N GLY A 38 20.20 -7.03 9.10
CA GLY A 38 20.38 -6.11 10.24
C GLY A 38 19.45 -4.88 10.19
N ARG A 39 18.42 -4.86 9.33
CA ARG A 39 17.52 -3.73 9.16
C ARG A 39 16.22 -3.93 9.94
N THR A 40 15.86 -2.92 10.73
CA THR A 40 14.56 -2.90 11.44
C THR A 40 13.55 -2.09 10.63
N VAL A 41 12.48 -2.75 10.19
CA VAL A 41 11.34 -2.08 9.54
C VAL A 41 10.53 -1.34 10.62
N ARG A 42 10.37 -0.03 10.46
CA ARG A 42 9.69 0.84 11.45
C ARG A 42 8.22 1.08 11.15
N GLY A 43 7.80 0.89 9.91
CA GLY A 43 6.43 1.12 9.46
C GLY A 43 6.27 0.71 8.01
N LEU A 44 5.03 0.76 7.55
CA LEU A 44 4.61 0.48 6.18
C LEU A 44 3.75 1.64 5.68
N ALA A 45 3.82 1.93 4.39
CA ALA A 45 2.95 2.89 3.75
C ALA A 45 2.49 2.33 2.41
N LEU A 46 1.21 2.52 2.10
CA LEU A 46 0.59 2.12 0.84
C LEU A 46 0.24 3.39 0.07
N VAL A 47 0.61 3.44 -1.22
CA VAL A 47 0.19 4.51 -2.13
C VAL A 47 -0.87 3.91 -3.06
N VAL A 48 -2.04 4.54 -3.11
CA VAL A 48 -3.18 4.06 -3.91
C VAL A 48 -3.72 5.17 -4.79
N GLY A 49 -4.27 4.82 -5.95
CA GLY A 49 -4.91 5.81 -6.84
C GLY A 49 -6.22 6.37 -6.28
N SER A 50 -6.94 5.60 -5.47
CA SER A 50 -8.21 6.01 -4.86
C SER A 50 -8.58 5.18 -3.62
N VAL A 51 -9.39 5.77 -2.76
CA VAL A 51 -10.05 5.12 -1.61
C VAL A 51 -11.58 5.23 -1.70
N ILE A 52 -12.11 5.51 -2.90
CA ILE A 52 -13.56 5.61 -3.13
C ILE A 52 -14.29 4.35 -2.63
N ASP A 53 -15.46 4.55 -2.04
CA ASP A 53 -16.34 3.45 -1.67
C ASP A 53 -16.85 2.77 -2.95
N PRO A 54 -16.55 1.48 -3.18
CA PRO A 54 -17.05 0.78 -4.36
C PRO A 54 -18.57 0.77 -4.46
N ALA A 55 -19.31 0.88 -3.34
CA ALA A 55 -20.77 0.96 -3.35
C ALA A 55 -21.30 2.23 -4.03
N ALA A 56 -20.51 3.31 -4.07
CA ALA A 56 -20.88 4.56 -4.73
C ALA A 56 -20.64 4.55 -6.25
N ILE A 57 -20.04 3.47 -6.80
CA ILE A 57 -19.68 3.39 -8.21
C ILE A 57 -20.78 2.66 -8.97
N GLY A 58 -21.44 3.35 -9.91
CA GLY A 58 -22.51 2.75 -10.73
C GLY A 58 -22.01 1.75 -11.78
N ASN A 59 -20.86 2.02 -12.41
CA ASN A 59 -20.30 1.16 -13.46
C ASN A 59 -19.67 -0.12 -12.88
N ASP A 60 -20.16 -1.29 -13.30
CA ASP A 60 -19.75 -2.61 -12.81
C ASP A 60 -18.25 -2.89 -12.94
N HIS A 61 -17.65 -2.52 -14.08
CA HIS A 61 -16.23 -2.75 -14.33
C HIS A 61 -15.34 -1.90 -13.42
N ILE A 62 -15.66 -0.61 -13.29
CA ILE A 62 -14.95 0.30 -12.39
C ILE A 62 -15.15 -0.14 -10.93
N ARG A 63 -16.36 -0.56 -10.57
CA ARG A 63 -16.67 -1.08 -9.23
C ARG A 63 -15.90 -2.35 -8.91
N ALA A 64 -15.73 -3.26 -9.87
CA ALA A 64 -14.92 -4.47 -9.69
C ALA A 64 -13.45 -4.13 -9.41
N HIS A 65 -12.86 -3.19 -10.15
CA HIS A 65 -11.49 -2.71 -9.89
C HIS A 65 -11.35 -2.01 -8.54
N ALA A 66 -12.36 -1.24 -8.11
CA ALA A 66 -12.36 -0.62 -6.78
C ALA A 66 -12.44 -1.67 -5.65
N LEU A 67 -13.28 -2.70 -5.81
CA LEU A 67 -13.36 -3.84 -4.88
C LEU A 67 -12.04 -4.63 -4.82
N GLU A 68 -11.39 -4.83 -5.96
CA GLU A 68 -10.07 -5.47 -6.04
C GLU A 68 -9.00 -4.65 -5.32
N GLY A 69 -8.93 -3.34 -5.58
CA GLY A 69 -8.03 -2.43 -4.88
C GLY A 69 -8.26 -2.43 -3.36
N GLN A 70 -9.52 -2.41 -2.93
CA GLN A 70 -9.89 -2.53 -1.51
C GLN A 70 -9.46 -3.88 -0.92
N LEU A 71 -9.67 -4.99 -1.65
CA LEU A 71 -9.28 -6.33 -1.21
C LEU A 71 -7.77 -6.42 -0.93
N PHE A 72 -6.93 -5.97 -1.85
CA PHE A 72 -5.48 -6.02 -1.68
C PHE A 72 -4.98 -5.07 -0.59
N ARG A 73 -5.50 -3.84 -0.55
CA ARG A 73 -5.18 -2.86 0.49
C ARG A 73 -5.49 -3.41 1.88
N THR A 74 -6.72 -3.87 2.11
CA THR A 74 -7.14 -4.39 3.42
C THR A 74 -6.38 -5.67 3.79
N ALA A 75 -6.01 -6.51 2.82
CA ALA A 75 -5.15 -7.67 3.10
C ALA A 75 -3.76 -7.25 3.59
N LEU A 76 -3.15 -6.21 3.00
CA LEU A 76 -1.86 -5.66 3.41
C LEU A 76 -1.93 -4.99 4.78
N GLU A 77 -2.94 -4.15 5.02
CA GLU A 77 -3.17 -3.48 6.31
C GLU A 77 -3.33 -4.50 7.45
N ARG A 78 -4.10 -5.58 7.23
CA ARG A 78 -4.26 -6.67 8.20
C ARG A 78 -2.95 -7.43 8.46
N ALA A 79 -2.19 -7.70 7.40
CA ALA A 79 -0.89 -8.36 7.52
C ALA A 79 0.11 -7.48 8.29
N ALA A 80 0.11 -6.17 8.06
CA ALA A 80 0.90 -5.19 8.79
C ALA A 80 0.53 -5.16 10.28
N GLY A 81 -0.77 -5.12 10.59
CA GLY A 81 -1.28 -5.19 11.97
C GLY A 81 -0.86 -6.48 12.69
N THR A 82 -0.92 -7.63 12.00
CA THR A 82 -0.43 -8.92 12.54
C THR A 82 1.07 -8.86 12.83
N ALA A 83 1.85 -8.15 12.00
CA ALA A 83 3.27 -7.93 12.20
C ALA A 83 3.59 -6.80 13.20
N ARG A 84 2.58 -6.16 13.82
CA ARG A 84 2.68 -5.00 14.72
C ARG A 84 3.42 -3.82 14.09
N LEU A 85 3.22 -3.60 12.80
CA LEU A 85 3.75 -2.45 12.07
C LEU A 85 2.63 -1.43 11.84
N ALA A 86 2.90 -0.17 12.18
CA ALA A 86 2.04 0.93 11.75
C ALA A 86 1.98 0.96 10.21
N CYS A 87 0.77 1.05 9.67
CA CYS A 87 0.52 1.07 8.24
C CYS A 87 -0.35 2.28 7.90
N ALA A 88 0.15 3.17 7.05
CA ALA A 88 -0.61 4.30 6.54
C ALA A 88 -0.99 4.08 5.07
N THR A 89 -2.17 4.54 4.66
CA THR A 89 -2.60 4.55 3.26
C THR A 89 -2.68 5.99 2.78
N HIS A 90 -2.05 6.30 1.64
CA HIS A 90 -2.03 7.61 1.03
C HIS A 90 -2.60 7.55 -0.39
N VAL A 91 -3.41 8.56 -0.74
CA VAL A 91 -3.88 8.73 -2.12
C VAL A 91 -2.82 9.48 -2.92
N GLU A 92 -2.40 8.93 -4.05
CA GLU A 92 -1.30 9.44 -4.87
C GLU A 92 -1.45 10.93 -5.21
N ARG A 93 -2.67 11.34 -5.62
CA ARG A 93 -2.98 12.72 -6.02
C ARG A 93 -2.64 13.77 -4.95
N GLY A 94 -2.71 13.41 -3.66
CA GLY A 94 -2.45 14.31 -2.53
C GLY A 94 -1.15 14.00 -1.78
N LEU A 95 -0.34 13.04 -2.26
CA LEU A 95 0.77 12.51 -1.48
C LEU A 95 1.85 13.57 -1.19
N TYR A 96 2.22 14.39 -2.18
CA TYR A 96 3.26 15.40 -1.99
C TYR A 96 2.85 16.49 -1.00
N GLU A 97 1.58 16.90 -0.99
CA GLU A 97 1.07 17.86 -0.01
C GLU A 97 1.01 17.26 1.39
N ALA A 98 0.54 16.01 1.51
CA ALA A 98 0.55 15.30 2.78
C ALA A 98 1.98 15.13 3.32
N ALA A 99 2.93 14.81 2.44
CA ALA A 99 4.34 14.71 2.77
C ALA A 99 4.93 16.07 3.18
N ALA A 100 4.55 17.16 2.50
CA ALA A 100 5.01 18.50 2.84
C ALA A 100 4.59 18.91 4.24
N ALA A 101 3.30 18.72 4.58
CA ALA A 101 2.77 18.99 5.91
C ALA A 101 3.47 18.15 6.99
N ARG A 102 3.81 16.90 6.65
CA ARG A 102 4.41 15.91 7.54
C ARG A 102 5.90 16.10 7.77
N LEU A 103 6.65 16.35 6.71
CA LEU A 103 8.12 16.44 6.68
C LEU A 103 8.62 17.89 6.81
N LYS A 104 7.70 18.87 6.83
CA LYS A 104 7.99 20.31 6.92
C LYS A 104 8.93 20.80 5.82
N ARG A 105 8.67 20.33 4.59
CA ARG A 105 9.43 20.69 3.37
C ARG A 105 8.48 20.96 2.21
N PRO A 106 8.77 21.91 1.31
CA PRO A 106 7.92 22.18 0.15
C PRO A 106 7.77 20.95 -0.77
N PRO A 107 6.61 20.76 -1.42
CA PRO A 107 6.38 19.66 -2.37
C PRO A 107 7.45 19.52 -3.46
N ALA A 108 7.91 20.65 -4.01
CA ALA A 108 8.94 20.68 -5.05
C ALA A 108 10.30 20.16 -4.56
N GLU A 109 10.67 20.49 -3.32
CA GLU A 109 11.90 19.99 -2.70
C GLU A 109 11.81 18.48 -2.47
N LEU A 110 10.68 18.01 -1.95
CA LEU A 110 10.45 16.57 -1.75
C LEU A 110 10.53 15.79 -3.07
N LYS A 111 9.92 16.31 -4.15
CA LYS A 111 9.98 15.73 -5.49
C LYS A 111 11.40 15.65 -6.02
N ARG A 112 12.21 16.69 -5.80
CA ARG A 112 13.63 16.71 -6.17
C ARG A 112 14.40 15.62 -5.41
N ILE A 113 14.27 15.58 -4.07
CA ILE A 113 14.99 14.62 -3.23
C ILE A 113 14.65 13.17 -3.61
N VAL A 114 13.36 12.83 -3.75
CA VAL A 114 13.00 11.45 -4.14
C VAL A 114 13.47 11.09 -5.55
N THR A 115 13.58 12.07 -6.45
CA THR A 115 14.15 11.84 -7.79
C THR A 115 15.65 11.56 -7.71
N GLU A 116 16.39 12.32 -6.89
CA GLU A 116 17.82 12.13 -6.66
C GLU A 116 18.14 10.79 -5.97
N LEU A 117 17.31 10.34 -5.02
CA LEU A 117 17.49 9.04 -4.36
C LEU A 117 17.53 7.86 -5.34
N GLY A 118 16.83 7.96 -6.47
CA GLY A 118 16.84 6.92 -7.50
C GLY A 118 18.08 6.91 -8.39
N GLN A 119 18.89 7.99 -8.40
CA GLN A 119 20.07 8.08 -9.27
C GLN A 119 21.16 7.06 -8.90
N ALA A 120 21.20 6.62 -7.64
CA ALA A 120 22.13 5.61 -7.17
C ALA A 120 21.69 4.18 -7.50
N LEU A 121 20.49 3.98 -8.04
CA LEU A 121 19.93 2.66 -8.33
C LEU A 121 20.17 2.28 -9.79
N ALA A 122 20.49 1.01 -10.02
CA ALA A 122 20.52 0.45 -11.36
C ALA A 122 19.08 0.19 -11.84
N GLY A 123 18.70 0.74 -12.99
CA GLY A 123 17.40 0.52 -13.62
C GLY A 123 16.49 1.76 -13.64
N PRO A 124 15.26 1.62 -14.16
CA PRO A 124 14.32 2.73 -14.23
C PRO A 124 13.91 3.20 -12.83
N TRP A 125 13.69 4.50 -12.67
CA TRP A 125 13.17 5.13 -11.45
C TRP A 125 11.80 5.76 -11.73
N ARG A 126 10.77 4.93 -11.61
CA ARG A 126 9.41 5.20 -12.05
C ARG A 126 8.64 6.07 -11.04
N ALA A 127 7.48 6.55 -11.48
CA ALA A 127 6.64 7.43 -10.68
C ALA A 127 6.11 6.75 -9.41
N ASP A 128 5.72 5.47 -9.50
CA ASP A 128 5.27 4.63 -8.39
C ASP A 128 6.39 4.35 -7.38
N GLU A 129 7.63 4.15 -7.85
CA GLU A 129 8.78 3.98 -6.96
C GLU A 129 9.13 5.25 -6.18
N LYS A 130 9.03 6.42 -6.84
CA LYS A 130 9.19 7.74 -6.21
C LYS A 130 8.14 7.98 -5.13
N THR A 131 6.87 7.71 -5.43
CA THR A 131 5.77 7.92 -4.47
C THR A 131 5.83 6.91 -3.33
N ALA A 132 6.16 5.64 -3.60
CA ALA A 132 6.42 4.65 -2.56
C ALA A 132 7.56 5.05 -1.62
N THR A 133 8.63 5.63 -2.17
CA THR A 133 9.78 6.12 -1.40
C THR A 133 9.41 7.32 -0.53
N LEU A 134 8.62 8.26 -1.06
CA LEU A 134 8.11 9.39 -0.29
C LEU A 134 7.22 8.93 0.87
N ALA A 135 6.33 7.97 0.63
CA ALA A 135 5.47 7.40 1.64
C ALA A 135 6.26 6.63 2.72
N ALA A 136 7.31 5.89 2.33
CA ALA A 136 8.22 5.25 3.25
C ALA A 136 8.99 6.26 4.11
N TRP A 137 9.43 7.39 3.53
CA TRP A 137 10.06 8.46 4.27
C TRP A 137 9.11 9.09 5.31
N MET A 138 7.85 9.32 4.93
CA MET A 138 6.81 9.78 5.88
C MET A 138 6.60 8.80 7.03
N ALA A 139 6.67 7.48 6.77
CA ALA A 139 6.55 6.45 7.82
C ALA A 139 7.77 6.39 8.74
N LEU A 140 8.95 6.79 8.27
CA LEU A 140 10.18 6.87 9.07
C LEU A 140 10.25 8.13 9.93
N ALA A 141 9.75 9.25 9.42
CA ALA A 141 9.52 10.42 10.23
C ALA A 141 8.52 10.00 11.33
N ARG A 142 8.92 9.96 12.60
CA ARG A 142 8.00 9.79 13.72
C ARG A 142 7.27 11.10 13.99
N ALA A 143 5.99 11.05 14.36
CA ALA A 143 5.38 12.22 14.99
C ALA A 143 6.10 12.30 16.33
N HIS A 144 6.98 13.29 16.46
CA HIS A 144 7.54 13.63 17.76
C HIS A 144 6.40 14.14 18.65
#